data_AF-A0AAW0QEA9-F1
#
_entry.id   AF-A0AAW0QEA9-F1
#
_cell.length_a   1.000
_cell.length_b   1.000
_cell.length_c   1.000
_cell.angle_alpha   90.00
_cell.angle_beta   90.00
_cell.angle_gamma   90.00
#
_symmetry.space_group_name_H-M   'P 1'
#
loop_
_entity.id
_entity.type
_entity.pdbx_description
1 polymer ?
#
loop_
_entity_poly.entity_id
_entity_poly.type
_entity_poly.pdbx_seq_one_letter_code
_entity_poly.pdbx_strand_id
1 'polypeptide(L)'
;MMKSVVTYYPGVNLNGNTVRLAEPFALITHHYSQLETFLAKAEDSTALQEGKAQKREKNMVHRQLESLLEFVKQPKYHSPVEEEIARNAKGLCTFRMLWYLFRPGSTVYLSRDGRLSAKVISHVNVDERILRPEAKWISPYEITLWYLDFDGRHVGRSEETVSIPAFEGERLVTSLRLFPVEYRDNADGGETKRELEELGRRWFDYLLGAQAHYNGELIGPLSRQVSVLQHRQRLGVPTFFAST
;
A
#
# COMPACT_ATOMS: atom_id res chain seq x y z
N MET A 1 20.57 3.09 7.89
CA MET A 1 20.24 2.15 8.98
C MET A 1 18.77 1.74 8.97
N MET A 2 17.78 2.63 8.98
CA MET A 2 16.36 2.21 8.84
C MET A 2 16.07 1.38 7.57
N LYS A 3 16.78 1.66 6.47
CA LYS A 3 16.73 0.92 5.20
C LYS A 3 17.15 -0.55 5.29
N SER A 4 17.89 -0.97 6.32
CA SER A 4 18.28 -2.38 6.50
C SER A 4 17.18 -3.21 7.16
N VAL A 5 16.23 -2.56 7.82
CA VAL A 5 15.08 -3.22 8.48
C VAL A 5 13.81 -3.03 7.65
N VAL A 6 13.60 -1.83 7.11
CA VAL A 6 12.42 -1.47 6.33
C VAL A 6 12.77 -1.41 4.85
N THR A 7 12.38 -2.46 4.11
CA THR A 7 12.63 -2.57 2.67
C THR A 7 11.69 -1.71 1.83
N TYR A 8 10.43 -1.53 2.29
CA TYR A 8 9.38 -0.87 1.52
C TYR A 8 8.50 0.02 2.40
N TYR A 9 8.63 1.34 2.24
CA TYR A 9 7.77 2.33 2.89
C TYR A 9 7.84 3.67 2.13
N PRO A 10 7.24 3.76 0.93
CA PRO A 10 7.45 4.90 0.01
C PRO A 10 6.97 6.24 0.57
N GLY A 11 6.03 6.25 1.53
CA GLY A 11 5.54 7.47 2.19
C GLY A 11 6.56 8.16 3.09
N VAL A 12 7.66 7.49 3.45
CA VAL A 12 8.71 8.08 4.27
C VAL A 12 10.00 8.12 3.47
N ASN A 13 10.58 9.30 3.32
CA ASN A 13 11.87 9.44 2.66
C ASN A 13 12.99 8.91 3.56
N LEU A 14 13.35 7.64 3.36
CA LEU A 14 14.45 6.97 4.07
C LEU A 14 15.83 7.25 3.44
N ASN A 15 15.90 7.98 2.32
CA ASN A 15 17.14 8.31 1.62
C ASN A 15 17.72 9.67 2.03
N GLY A 16 16.92 10.52 2.68
CA GLY A 16 17.37 11.83 3.16
C GLY A 16 18.17 11.75 4.45
N ASN A 17 18.93 12.82 4.75
CA ASN A 17 19.67 12.95 6.01
C ASN A 17 18.76 13.09 7.25
N THR A 18 17.47 13.35 7.06
CA THR A 18 16.50 13.51 8.14
C THR A 18 15.25 12.71 7.81
N VAL A 19 14.85 11.85 8.75
CA VAL A 19 13.59 11.10 8.68
C VAL A 19 12.55 11.81 9.52
N ARG A 20 11.43 12.19 8.90
CA ARG A 20 10.27 12.74 9.61
C ARG A 20 9.25 11.63 9.82
N LEU A 21 8.85 11.43 11.07
CA LEU A 21 7.82 10.48 11.45
C LEU A 21 6.66 11.27 12.04
N ALA A 22 5.50 11.21 11.40
CA ALA A 22 4.27 11.81 11.92
C ALA A 22 3.57 10.84 12.87
N GLU A 23 2.81 11.36 13.83
CA GLU A 23 1.89 10.55 14.64
C GLU A 23 0.91 9.82 13.70
N PRO A 24 0.71 8.50 13.84
CA PRO A 24 0.96 7.64 15.01
C PRO A 24 2.31 6.87 14.99
N PHE A 25 3.34 7.40 14.32
CA PHE A 25 4.64 6.76 14.13
C PHE A 25 4.55 5.39 13.45
N ALA A 26 3.64 5.26 12.48
CA ALA A 26 3.23 4.00 11.86
C ALA A 26 4.41 3.11 11.41
N LEU A 27 5.44 3.69 10.81
CA LEU A 27 6.65 2.97 10.38
C LEU A 27 7.31 2.20 11.53
N ILE A 28 7.44 2.82 12.71
CA ILE A 28 8.09 2.17 13.86
C ILE A 28 7.18 1.09 14.41
N THR A 29 5.90 1.38 14.57
CA THR A 29 4.91 0.44 15.13
C THR A 29 4.77 -0.81 14.25
N HIS A 30 4.72 -0.66 12.92
CA HIS A 30 4.62 -1.78 11.98
C HIS A 30 5.85 -2.69 11.97
N HIS A 31 7.03 -2.14 12.22
CA HIS A 31 8.31 -2.84 12.15
C HIS A 31 8.93 -3.09 13.52
N TYR A 32 8.15 -2.93 14.59
CA TYR A 32 8.62 -2.90 15.97
C TYR A 32 9.45 -4.15 16.33
N SER A 33 8.92 -5.36 16.10
CA SER A 33 9.64 -6.61 16.40
C SER A 33 10.92 -6.78 15.56
N GLN A 34 10.92 -6.27 14.33
CA GLN A 34 12.08 -6.34 13.44
C GLN A 34 13.18 -5.39 13.93
N LEU A 35 12.80 -4.21 14.43
CA LEU A 35 13.71 -3.23 15.01
C LEU A 35 14.31 -3.74 16.33
N GLU A 36 13.53 -4.36 17.21
CA GLU A 36 14.05 -4.98 18.44
C GLU A 36 15.05 -6.10 18.14
N THR A 37 14.71 -6.98 17.20
CA THR A 37 15.61 -8.07 16.78
C THR A 37 16.91 -7.50 16.20
N PHE A 38 16.83 -6.40 15.46
CA PHE A 38 17.99 -5.74 14.87
C PHE A 38 18.88 -5.09 15.95
N LEU A 39 18.29 -4.47 16.97
CA LEU A 39 19.03 -3.91 18.10
C LEU A 39 19.77 -5.01 18.89
N ALA A 40 19.10 -6.11 19.21
CA ALA A 40 19.72 -7.23 19.92
C ALA A 40 20.92 -7.82 19.15
N LYS A 41 20.77 -8.04 17.83
CA LYS A 41 21.87 -8.50 16.97
C LYS A 41 23.03 -7.50 16.88
N ALA A 42 22.73 -6.21 16.96
CA ALA A 42 23.76 -5.17 16.93
C ALA A 42 24.60 -5.16 18.21
N GLU A 43 24.01 -5.42 19.38
CA GLU A 43 24.74 -5.56 20.64
C GLU A 43 25.75 -6.70 20.58
N ASP A 44 25.33 -7.88 20.11
CA ASP A 44 26.20 -9.06 19.96
C ASP A 44 27.37 -8.83 18.99
N SER A 45 27.13 -8.04 17.93
CA SER A 45 28.11 -7.79 16.85
C SER A 45 29.16 -6.73 17.21
N THR A 46 28.93 -5.87 18.21
CA THR A 46 29.90 -4.84 18.63
C THR A 46 31.16 -5.39 19.32
N ALA A 47 31.19 -6.69 19.61
CA ALA A 47 32.32 -7.43 20.16
C ALA A 47 33.43 -7.75 19.14
N LEU A 48 33.16 -7.72 17.83
CA LEU A 48 34.12 -8.12 16.79
C LEU A 48 34.53 -6.93 15.90
N GLN A 49 35.70 -6.38 16.22
CA GLN A 49 36.59 -5.52 15.40
C GLN A 49 35.95 -4.54 14.40
N GLU A 50 35.55 -3.36 14.87
CA GLU A 50 35.29 -2.18 14.03
C GLU A 50 36.16 -0.99 14.48
N GLY A 51 36.60 -0.14 13.53
CA GLY A 51 37.42 1.04 13.81
C GLY A 51 36.73 2.06 14.73
N LYS A 52 37.50 2.80 15.54
CA LYS A 52 37.00 3.69 16.61
C LYS A 52 35.99 4.75 16.15
N ALA A 53 36.08 5.23 14.91
CA ALA A 53 35.15 6.21 14.34
C ALA A 53 33.81 5.59 13.93
N GLN A 54 33.83 4.48 13.17
CA GLN A 54 32.63 3.70 12.83
C GLN A 54 31.86 3.25 14.07
N LYS A 55 32.58 2.79 15.10
CA LYS A 55 31.97 2.34 16.37
C LYS A 55 31.22 3.48 17.09
N ARG A 56 31.71 4.72 17.03
CA ARG A 56 31.06 5.89 17.67
C ARG A 56 29.77 6.29 16.96
N GLU A 57 29.78 6.32 15.63
CA GLU A 57 28.60 6.69 14.83
C GLU A 57 27.50 5.62 14.97
N LYS A 58 27.87 4.34 14.88
CA LYS A 58 26.94 3.20 15.08
C LYS A 58 26.31 3.22 16.48
N ASN A 59 27.09 3.50 17.53
CA ASN A 59 26.60 3.61 18.90
C ASN A 59 25.70 4.83 19.15
N MET A 60 25.82 5.90 18.35
CA MET A 60 24.94 7.06 18.47
C MET A 60 23.58 6.75 17.83
N VAL A 61 23.58 6.15 16.63
CA VAL A 61 22.33 5.80 15.93
C VAL A 61 21.59 4.68 16.65
N HIS A 62 22.30 3.71 17.22
CA HIS A 62 21.72 2.65 18.05
C HIS A 62 20.99 3.23 19.27
N ARG A 63 21.62 4.12 20.04
CA ARG A 63 20.97 4.84 21.15
C ARG A 63 19.78 5.69 20.72
N GLN A 64 19.86 6.38 19.58
CA GLN A 64 18.74 7.16 19.05
C GLN A 64 17.54 6.26 18.71
N LEU A 65 17.79 5.08 18.16
CA LEU A 65 16.74 4.11 17.84
C LEU A 65 16.14 3.48 19.10
N GLU A 66 16.95 3.18 20.11
CA GLU A 66 16.47 2.70 21.42
C GLU A 66 15.54 3.72 22.07
N SER A 67 15.95 4.99 22.16
CA SER A 67 15.10 6.04 22.74
C SER A 67 13.80 6.22 21.95
N LEU A 68 13.84 6.07 20.63
CA LEU A 68 12.63 6.12 19.80
C LEU A 68 11.70 4.93 20.04
N LEU A 69 12.24 3.71 20.17
CA LEU A 69 11.44 2.54 20.51
C LEU A 69 10.83 2.65 21.92
N GLU A 70 11.61 3.11 22.90
CA GLU A 70 11.13 3.36 24.25
C GLU A 70 10.00 4.41 24.26
N PHE A 71 10.10 5.43 23.41
CA PHE A 71 9.03 6.42 23.24
C PHE A 71 7.74 5.79 22.66
N VAL A 72 7.85 4.90 21.67
CA VAL A 72 6.68 4.20 21.10
C VAL A 72 6.12 3.13 22.04
N LYS A 73 6.95 2.56 22.94
CA LYS A 73 6.52 1.66 24.02
C LYS A 73 5.66 2.33 25.09
N GLN A 74 5.56 3.66 25.09
CA GLN A 74 4.72 4.35 26.05
C GLN A 74 3.27 3.84 25.96
N PRO A 75 2.58 3.62 27.10
CA PRO A 75 1.24 3.02 27.12
C PRO A 75 0.23 3.72 26.20
N LYS A 76 0.41 5.03 25.98
CA LYS A 76 -0.39 5.85 25.07
C LYS A 76 -0.43 5.30 23.64
N TYR A 77 0.68 4.76 23.13
CA TYR A 77 0.79 4.27 21.76
C TYR A 77 0.76 2.74 21.69
N HIS A 78 1.35 2.06 22.68
CA HIS A 78 1.45 0.60 22.68
C HIS A 78 0.14 -0.11 23.02
N SER A 79 -0.56 0.33 24.08
CA SER A 79 -1.78 -0.35 24.56
C SER A 79 -2.88 -0.42 23.48
N PRO A 80 -3.20 0.67 22.74
CA PRO A 80 -4.21 0.60 21.67
C PRO A 80 -3.82 -0.34 20.54
N VAL A 81 -2.52 -0.46 20.25
CA VAL A 81 -2.00 -1.35 19.19
C VAL A 81 -2.12 -2.81 19.62
N GLU A 82 -1.78 -3.15 20.86
CA GLU A 82 -1.92 -4.51 21.38
C GLU A 82 -3.37 -4.99 21.40
N GLU A 83 -4.29 -4.12 21.84
CA GLU A 83 -5.71 -4.40 21.77
C GLU A 83 -6.17 -4.65 20.32
N GLU A 84 -5.68 -3.85 19.37
CA GLU A 84 -6.02 -4.04 17.97
C GLU A 84 -5.44 -5.33 17.40
N ILE A 85 -4.22 -5.73 17.79
CA ILE A 85 -3.66 -7.04 17.41
C ILE A 85 -4.60 -8.17 17.87
N ALA A 86 -5.12 -8.08 19.11
CA ALA A 86 -6.05 -9.06 19.64
C ALA A 86 -7.43 -9.04 18.91
N ARG A 87 -7.92 -7.86 18.49
CA ARG A 87 -9.13 -7.74 17.66
C ARG A 87 -8.93 -8.30 16.25
N ASN A 88 -7.80 -7.97 15.62
CA ASN A 88 -7.43 -8.43 14.29
C ASN A 88 -7.33 -9.96 14.23
N ALA A 89 -6.84 -10.60 15.29
CA ALA A 89 -6.80 -12.05 15.40
C ALA A 89 -8.21 -12.70 15.38
N LYS A 90 -9.25 -11.96 15.78
CA LYS A 90 -10.67 -12.38 15.72
C LYS A 90 -11.36 -11.96 14.41
N GLY A 91 -10.64 -11.31 13.48
CA GLY A 91 -11.23 -10.80 12.24
C GLY A 91 -11.99 -9.47 12.40
N LEU A 92 -11.80 -8.77 13.51
CA LEU A 92 -12.44 -7.48 13.80
C LEU A 92 -11.42 -6.34 13.70
N CYS A 93 -11.87 -5.17 13.28
CA CYS A 93 -11.07 -3.95 13.23
C CYS A 93 -11.86 -2.72 13.67
N THR A 94 -11.14 -1.70 14.13
CA THR A 94 -11.68 -0.39 14.46
C THR A 94 -11.18 0.67 13.47
N PHE A 95 -12.00 1.69 13.20
CA PHE A 95 -11.64 2.72 12.23
C PHE A 95 -10.34 3.45 12.61
N ARG A 96 -10.17 3.80 13.89
CA ARG A 96 -9.00 4.54 14.38
C ARG A 96 -7.68 3.79 14.20
N MET A 97 -7.71 2.46 14.09
CA MET A 97 -6.54 1.62 13.99
C MET A 97 -6.34 1.01 12.59
N LEU A 98 -7.09 1.46 11.57
CA LEU A 98 -6.90 0.99 10.19
C LEU A 98 -5.49 1.26 9.66
N TRP A 99 -4.82 2.33 10.12
CA TRP A 99 -3.42 2.58 9.78
C TRP A 99 -2.49 1.43 10.20
N TYR A 100 -2.84 0.71 11.28
CA TYR A 100 -2.07 -0.45 11.74
C TYR A 100 -2.36 -1.69 10.87
N LEU A 101 -3.63 -1.91 10.54
CA LEU A 101 -4.09 -3.01 9.68
C LEU A 101 -3.49 -2.90 8.26
N PHE A 102 -3.49 -1.70 7.69
CA PHE A 102 -3.01 -1.43 6.33
C PHE A 102 -1.53 -1.02 6.33
N ARG A 103 -0.64 -2.01 6.49
CA ARG A 103 0.81 -1.77 6.36
C ARG A 103 1.21 -1.55 4.89
N PRO A 104 1.98 -0.50 4.56
CA PRO A 104 2.59 -0.36 3.24
C PRO A 104 3.39 -1.61 2.82
N GLY A 105 3.21 -2.02 1.57
CA GLY A 105 3.81 -3.24 1.02
C GLY A 105 3.02 -4.53 1.30
N SER A 106 1.97 -4.48 2.10
CA SER A 106 1.07 -5.62 2.25
C SER A 106 0.11 -5.74 1.06
N THR A 107 -0.26 -6.97 0.72
CA THR A 107 -1.22 -7.26 -0.33
C THR A 107 -2.63 -7.23 0.25
N VAL A 108 -3.56 -6.64 -0.50
CA VAL A 108 -4.96 -6.47 -0.11
C VAL A 108 -5.87 -6.88 -1.24
N TYR A 109 -7.07 -7.35 -0.90
CA TYR A 109 -8.16 -7.51 -1.86
C TYR A 109 -9.04 -6.26 -1.85
N LEU A 110 -9.30 -5.75 -3.05
CA LEU A 110 -10.29 -4.73 -3.31
C LEU A 110 -11.52 -5.38 -3.95
N SER A 111 -12.67 -5.25 -3.28
CA SER A 111 -13.98 -5.68 -3.77
C SER A 111 -14.68 -4.56 -4.53
N ARG A 112 -14.99 -4.82 -5.81
CA ARG A 112 -15.73 -3.92 -6.68
C ARG A 112 -16.73 -4.73 -7.50
N ASP A 113 -18.02 -4.38 -7.38
CA ASP A 113 -19.12 -5.01 -8.13
C ASP A 113 -19.14 -6.55 -8.04
N GLY A 114 -18.82 -7.08 -6.85
CA GLY A 114 -18.78 -8.53 -6.59
C GLY A 114 -17.51 -9.24 -7.08
N ARG A 115 -16.55 -8.51 -7.68
CA ARG A 115 -15.25 -9.03 -8.08
C ARG A 115 -14.16 -8.59 -7.13
N LEU A 116 -13.27 -9.51 -6.79
CA LEU A 116 -12.06 -9.22 -6.02
C LEU A 116 -10.89 -8.97 -6.95
N SER A 117 -10.02 -8.04 -6.57
CA SER A 117 -8.76 -7.77 -7.25
C SER A 117 -7.65 -7.63 -6.22
N ALA A 118 -6.50 -8.25 -6.48
CA ALA A 118 -5.32 -8.14 -5.63
C ALA A 118 -4.55 -6.86 -5.96
N LYS A 119 -4.24 -6.07 -4.93
CA LYS A 119 -3.45 -4.84 -5.04
C LYS A 119 -2.46 -4.76 -3.89
N VAL A 120 -1.44 -3.93 -4.01
CA VAL A 120 -0.44 -3.72 -2.95
C VAL A 120 -0.58 -2.32 -2.40
N ILE A 121 -0.51 -2.17 -1.08
CA ILE A 121 -0.57 -0.86 -0.44
C ILE A 121 0.72 -0.09 -0.74
N SER A 122 0.60 1.06 -1.39
CA SER A 122 1.70 2.01 -1.58
C SER A 122 1.86 2.87 -0.33
N HIS A 123 0.79 3.57 0.03
CA HIS A 123 0.79 4.54 1.11
C HIS A 123 -0.58 4.62 1.79
N VAL A 124 -0.59 4.94 3.08
CA VAL A 124 -1.80 5.23 3.85
C VAL A 124 -1.68 6.66 4.37
N ASN A 125 -2.57 7.54 3.93
CA ASN A 125 -2.64 8.89 4.45
C ASN A 125 -3.41 8.86 5.79
N VAL A 126 -2.72 9.20 6.86
CA VAL A 126 -3.27 9.19 8.22
C VAL A 126 -3.30 10.62 8.73
N ASP A 127 -4.49 11.08 9.11
CA ASP A 127 -4.64 12.36 9.81
C ASP A 127 -4.06 12.24 11.21
N GLU A 128 -3.14 13.12 11.61
CA GLU A 128 -2.51 13.12 12.94
C GLU A 128 -3.52 13.20 14.09
N ARG A 129 -4.74 13.67 13.81
CA ARG A 129 -5.83 13.76 14.79
C ARG A 129 -6.52 12.43 15.05
N ILE A 130 -6.19 11.37 14.30
CA ILE A 130 -6.88 10.07 14.38
C ILE A 130 -6.78 9.41 15.77
N LEU A 131 -5.67 9.63 16.47
CA LEU A 131 -5.45 9.11 17.83
C LEU A 131 -5.95 10.06 18.92
N ARG A 132 -6.45 11.25 18.57
CA ARG A 132 -6.95 12.22 19.55
C ARG A 132 -8.40 11.87 19.90
N PRO A 133 -8.72 11.56 21.17
CA PRO A 133 -10.09 11.27 21.60
C PRO A 133 -11.04 12.45 21.35
N GLU A 134 -10.55 13.69 21.46
CA GLU A 134 -11.35 14.93 21.39
C GLU A 134 -11.64 15.37 19.95
N ALA A 135 -11.14 14.65 18.94
CA ALA A 135 -11.36 14.98 17.54
C ALA A 135 -12.85 14.80 17.17
N LYS A 136 -13.57 15.92 17.07
CA LYS A 136 -15.00 15.95 16.67
C LYS A 136 -15.25 15.49 15.24
N TRP A 137 -14.24 15.60 14.37
CA TRP A 137 -14.29 15.22 12.96
C TRP A 137 -13.08 14.37 12.64
N ILE A 138 -13.33 13.18 12.08
CA ILE A 138 -12.30 12.27 11.64
C ILE A 138 -12.39 12.16 10.11
N SER A 139 -11.30 12.53 9.44
CA SER A 139 -11.17 12.41 7.99
C SER A 139 -11.27 10.94 7.55
N PRO A 140 -11.84 10.65 6.37
CA PRO A 140 -11.80 9.30 5.82
C PRO A 140 -10.34 8.87 5.60
N TYR A 141 -10.07 7.57 5.65
CA TYR A 141 -8.76 7.06 5.25
C TYR A 141 -8.63 7.10 3.75
N GLU A 142 -7.52 7.63 3.27
CA GLU A 142 -7.12 7.54 1.87
C GLU A 142 -5.95 6.57 1.76
N ILE A 143 -6.21 5.44 1.10
CA ILE A 143 -5.22 4.38 0.92
C ILE A 143 -4.86 4.33 -0.56
N THR A 144 -3.62 4.67 -0.87
CA THR A 144 -3.07 4.57 -2.21
C THR A 144 -2.54 3.16 -2.41
N LEU A 145 -3.09 2.49 -3.40
CA LEU A 145 -2.75 1.15 -3.83
C LEU A 145 -1.99 1.25 -5.14
N TRP A 146 -1.13 0.27 -5.40
CA TRP A 146 -0.55 0.07 -6.72
C TRP A 146 -0.82 -1.36 -7.22
N TYR A 147 -0.88 -1.49 -8.53
CA TYR A 147 -1.06 -2.75 -9.24
C TYR A 147 -0.33 -2.69 -10.59
N LEU A 148 -0.17 -3.84 -11.23
CA LEU A 148 0.41 -3.90 -12.57
C LEU A 148 -0.67 -3.70 -13.61
N ASP A 149 -0.39 -2.85 -14.58
CA ASP A 149 -1.29 -2.55 -15.69
C ASP A 149 -0.49 -2.46 -17.00
N PHE A 150 -1.17 -2.61 -18.12
CA PHE A 150 -0.56 -2.56 -19.45
C PHE A 150 -1.02 -1.32 -20.20
N ASP A 151 -0.07 -0.45 -20.54
CA ASP A 151 -0.35 0.84 -21.20
C ASP A 151 -0.51 0.74 -22.73
N GLY A 152 -0.50 -0.48 -23.28
CA GLY A 152 -0.49 -0.75 -24.72
C GLY A 152 0.91 -1.03 -25.29
N ARG A 153 1.98 -0.78 -24.53
CA ARG A 153 3.37 -1.03 -24.94
C ARG A 153 4.16 -1.80 -23.89
N HIS A 154 4.02 -1.46 -22.61
CA HIS A 154 4.75 -2.07 -21.52
C HIS A 154 3.83 -2.33 -20.32
N VAL A 155 4.20 -3.33 -19.52
CA VAL A 155 3.59 -3.53 -18.21
C VAL A 155 4.28 -2.62 -17.22
N GLY A 156 3.50 -1.76 -16.56
CA GLY A 156 3.97 -0.77 -15.60
C GLY A 156 3.18 -0.81 -14.30
N ARG A 157 3.61 0.02 -13.34
CA ARG A 157 2.86 0.24 -12.10
C ARG A 157 1.83 1.34 -12.34
N SER A 158 0.58 1.02 -12.02
CA SER A 158 -0.52 1.99 -11.93
C SER A 158 -0.96 2.13 -10.48
N GLU A 159 -1.46 3.31 -10.12
CA GLU A 159 -1.93 3.61 -8.77
C GLU A 159 -3.44 3.90 -8.76
N GLU A 160 -4.10 3.53 -7.65
CA GLU A 160 -5.50 3.85 -7.39
C GLU A 160 -5.64 4.20 -5.90
N THR A 161 -6.38 5.27 -5.60
CA THR A 161 -6.67 5.66 -4.21
C THR A 161 -8.08 5.22 -3.83
N VAL A 162 -8.19 4.49 -2.72
CA VAL A 162 -9.45 4.03 -2.15
C VAL A 162 -9.73 4.79 -0.87
N SER A 163 -10.94 5.32 -0.75
CA SER A 163 -11.39 6.01 0.45
C SER A 163 -12.22 5.09 1.34
N ILE A 164 -11.86 4.99 2.62
CA ILE A 164 -12.67 4.29 3.64
C ILE A 164 -13.33 5.35 4.54
N PRO A 165 -14.67 5.46 4.53
CA PRO A 165 -15.37 6.43 5.37
C PRO A 165 -15.27 6.05 6.85
N ALA A 166 -15.29 7.08 7.71
CA ALA A 166 -15.32 6.91 9.15
C ALA A 166 -16.50 6.04 9.57
N PHE A 167 -16.23 5.10 10.48
CA PHE A 167 -17.25 4.27 11.11
C PHE A 167 -16.97 4.13 12.59
N GLU A 168 -18.05 3.92 13.36
CA GLU A 168 -17.99 3.71 14.79
C GLU A 168 -18.05 2.22 15.13
N GLY A 169 -17.44 1.86 16.26
CA GLY A 169 -17.42 0.49 16.76
C GLY A 169 -16.48 -0.44 16.01
N GLU A 170 -16.68 -1.73 16.25
CA GLU A 170 -15.93 -2.83 15.64
C GLU A 170 -16.65 -3.30 14.38
N ARG A 171 -15.88 -3.58 13.32
CA ARG A 171 -16.38 -4.18 12.09
C ARG A 171 -15.56 -5.39 11.70
N LEU A 172 -16.20 -6.32 11.01
CA LEU A 172 -15.49 -7.43 10.38
C LEU A 172 -14.55 -6.85 9.30
N VAL A 173 -13.29 -7.29 9.32
CA VAL A 173 -12.28 -6.84 8.34
C VAL A 173 -12.75 -7.15 6.92
N THR A 174 -13.35 -8.31 6.69
CA THR A 174 -13.89 -8.75 5.39
C THR A 174 -15.15 -8.00 4.94
N SER A 175 -15.79 -7.21 5.81
CA SER A 175 -16.92 -6.36 5.43
C SER A 175 -16.49 -5.05 4.76
N LEU A 176 -15.21 -4.67 4.91
CA LEU A 176 -14.64 -3.51 4.23
C LEU A 176 -14.49 -3.81 2.74
N ARG A 177 -14.57 -2.76 1.91
CA ARG A 177 -14.29 -2.90 0.46
C ARG A 177 -12.83 -3.26 0.19
N LEU A 178 -11.94 -2.87 1.08
CA LEU A 178 -10.50 -3.13 1.03
C LEU A 178 -10.09 -3.85 2.31
N PHE A 179 -9.43 -4.99 2.20
CA PHE A 179 -8.98 -5.76 3.37
C PHE A 179 -7.74 -6.61 3.05
N PRO A 180 -6.90 -6.96 4.05
CA PRO A 180 -5.73 -7.81 3.84
C PRO A 180 -6.10 -9.22 3.34
N VAL A 181 -5.30 -9.74 2.41
CA VAL A 181 -5.61 -11.02 1.71
C VAL A 181 -5.72 -12.20 2.66
N GLU A 182 -4.99 -12.16 3.77
CA GLU A 182 -4.91 -13.21 4.78
C GLU A 182 -6.28 -13.57 5.34
N TYR A 183 -7.19 -12.60 5.47
CA TYR A 183 -8.53 -12.84 6.02
C TYR A 183 -9.43 -13.67 5.10
N ARG A 184 -9.26 -13.56 3.79
CA ARG A 184 -10.00 -14.37 2.81
C ARG A 184 -9.27 -15.68 2.56
N ASP A 185 -7.96 -15.62 2.32
CA ASP A 185 -7.14 -16.78 2.01
C ASP A 185 -7.16 -17.82 3.14
N ASN A 186 -7.19 -17.39 4.41
CA ASN A 186 -7.31 -18.33 5.53
C ASN A 186 -8.72 -18.93 5.65
N ALA A 187 -9.75 -18.25 5.15
CA ALA A 187 -11.13 -18.71 5.22
C ALA A 187 -11.49 -19.67 4.09
N ASP A 188 -10.94 -19.47 2.89
CA ASP A 188 -11.20 -20.30 1.70
C ASP A 188 -10.05 -21.27 1.36
N GLY A 189 -8.98 -21.30 2.16
CA GLY A 189 -7.82 -22.14 1.91
C GLY A 189 -6.94 -21.66 0.74
N GLY A 190 -7.06 -20.39 0.35
CA GLY A 190 -6.31 -19.76 -0.73
C GLY A 190 -6.91 -19.99 -2.12
N GLU A 191 -8.17 -20.39 -2.22
CA GLU A 191 -8.87 -20.57 -3.49
C GLU A 191 -8.91 -19.26 -4.28
N THR A 192 -9.37 -18.17 -3.66
CA THR A 192 -9.42 -16.83 -4.27
C THR A 192 -8.04 -16.42 -4.81
N LYS A 193 -6.98 -16.67 -4.03
CA LYS A 193 -5.61 -16.36 -4.43
C LYS A 193 -5.20 -17.12 -5.70
N ARG A 194 -5.47 -18.43 -5.75
CA ARG A 194 -5.12 -19.27 -6.90
C ARG A 194 -5.87 -18.85 -8.15
N GLU A 195 -7.16 -18.55 -8.03
CA GLU A 195 -7.96 -18.03 -9.14
C GLU A 195 -7.39 -16.71 -9.70
N LEU A 196 -7.03 -15.78 -8.81
CA LEU A 196 -6.42 -14.50 -9.21
C LEU A 196 -5.04 -14.67 -9.83
N GLU A 197 -4.22 -15.59 -9.34
CA GLU A 197 -2.93 -15.92 -9.94
C GLU A 197 -3.08 -16.53 -11.34
N GLU A 198 -4.05 -17.42 -11.54
CA GLU A 198 -4.37 -18.01 -12.84
C GLU A 198 -4.94 -16.97 -13.83
N LEU A 199 -5.78 -16.06 -13.34
CA LEU A 199 -6.26 -14.90 -14.12
C LEU A 199 -5.08 -14.00 -14.52
N GLY A 200 -4.15 -13.74 -13.61
CA GLY A 200 -2.95 -12.94 -13.88
C GLY A 200 -2.04 -13.57 -14.93
N ARG A 201 -1.84 -14.90 -14.88
CA ARG A 201 -1.08 -15.64 -15.91
C ARG A 201 -1.75 -15.52 -17.28
N ARG A 202 -3.05 -15.79 -17.36
CA ARG A 202 -3.82 -15.64 -18.61
C ARG A 202 -3.75 -14.23 -19.16
N TRP A 203 -3.91 -13.22 -18.31
CA TRP A 203 -3.78 -11.82 -18.69
C TRP A 203 -2.40 -11.53 -19.30
N PHE A 204 -1.34 -12.00 -18.65
CA PHE A 204 0.04 -11.80 -19.14
C PHE A 204 0.30 -12.55 -20.46
N ASP A 205 -0.19 -13.78 -20.61
CA ASP A 205 -0.06 -14.56 -21.84
C ASP A 205 -0.76 -13.86 -23.03
N TYR A 206 -1.90 -13.21 -22.79
CA TYR A 206 -2.60 -12.43 -23.82
C TYR A 206 -1.79 -11.20 -24.28
N LEU A 207 -0.98 -10.60 -23.41
CA LEU A 207 -0.11 -9.49 -23.80
C LEU A 207 1.00 -9.91 -24.78
N LEU A 208 1.39 -11.19 -24.77
CA LEU A 208 2.40 -11.76 -25.66
C LEU A 208 1.88 -12.08 -27.07
N GLY A 209 0.64 -11.66 -27.40
CA GLY A 209 0.04 -11.85 -28.71
C GLY A 209 -0.70 -13.17 -28.89
N ALA A 210 -1.02 -13.87 -27.80
CA ALA A 210 -1.89 -15.04 -27.86
C ALA A 210 -3.30 -14.63 -28.31
N GLN A 211 -3.81 -15.27 -29.37
CA GLN A 211 -5.20 -15.08 -29.80
C GLN A 211 -6.13 -15.69 -28.75
N ALA A 212 -6.94 -14.84 -28.10
CA ALA A 212 -7.88 -15.24 -27.07
C ALA A 212 -9.32 -15.09 -27.58
N HIS A 213 -10.12 -16.15 -27.45
CA HIS A 213 -11.55 -16.06 -27.70
C HIS A 213 -12.24 -15.59 -26.41
N TYR A 214 -12.61 -14.31 -26.34
CA TYR A 214 -13.28 -13.73 -25.18
C TYR A 214 -14.80 -13.95 -25.27
N ASN A 215 -15.36 -14.67 -24.29
CA ASN A 215 -16.80 -14.77 -24.06
C ASN A 215 -17.10 -14.17 -22.68
N GLY A 216 -17.47 -12.89 -22.65
CA GLY A 216 -17.82 -12.15 -21.44
C GLY A 216 -18.45 -10.80 -21.77
N GLU A 217 -19.07 -10.18 -20.76
CA GLU A 217 -19.71 -8.87 -20.91
C GLU A 217 -18.64 -7.76 -20.90
N LEU A 218 -18.54 -7.03 -22.02
CA LEU A 218 -17.36 -6.21 -22.32
C LEU A 218 -17.23 -4.98 -21.41
N ILE A 219 -18.33 -4.26 -21.14
CA ILE A 219 -18.39 -3.03 -20.31
C ILE A 219 -19.85 -2.86 -19.87
N GLY A 220 -20.12 -2.69 -18.57
CA GLY A 220 -21.46 -2.33 -18.07
C GLY A 220 -21.91 -0.95 -18.58
N PRO A 221 -23.20 -0.58 -18.45
CA PRO A 221 -23.76 0.57 -19.12
C PRO A 221 -23.37 1.87 -18.41
N LEU A 222 -22.16 2.40 -18.62
CA LEU A 222 -21.83 3.83 -18.49
C LEU A 222 -20.37 4.13 -18.90
N SER A 223 -20.25 5.18 -19.72
CA SER A 223 -19.04 5.91 -20.13
C SER A 223 -18.21 5.39 -21.32
N ARG A 224 -18.60 5.85 -22.52
CA ARG A 224 -17.63 6.38 -23.50
C ARG A 224 -18.30 7.43 -24.39
N GLN A 225 -18.39 8.68 -23.90
CA GLN A 225 -18.30 9.81 -24.81
C GLN A 225 -16.84 9.88 -25.26
N VAL A 226 -16.55 9.22 -26.37
CA VAL A 226 -15.29 9.45 -27.11
C VAL A 226 -15.51 10.72 -27.90
N SER A 227 -14.97 11.84 -27.42
CA SER A 227 -14.84 13.06 -28.21
C SER A 227 -13.86 12.77 -29.35
N VAL A 228 -14.39 12.52 -30.56
CA VAL A 228 -13.60 12.36 -31.78
C VAL A 228 -12.99 13.72 -32.13
N LEU A 229 -11.73 13.94 -31.74
CA LEU A 229 -10.90 15.01 -32.30
C LEU A 229 -10.51 14.63 -33.73
N GLN A 230 -11.26 15.13 -34.71
CA GLN A 230 -10.88 15.08 -36.12
C GLN A 230 -9.59 15.88 -36.33
N HIS A 231 -8.46 15.19 -36.46
CA HIS A 231 -7.22 15.79 -36.94
C HIS A 231 -7.30 15.93 -38.47
N ARG A 232 -7.59 17.16 -38.92
CA ARG A 232 -7.42 17.62 -40.30
C ARG A 232 -5.94 17.58 -40.66
N GLN A 233 -5.53 16.71 -41.59
CA GLN A 233 -4.33 16.94 -42.39
C GLN A 233 -4.74 17.38 -43.79
N ARG A 234 -4.46 18.66 -44.05
CA ARG A 234 -4.39 19.27 -45.38
C ARG A 234 -3.11 18.79 -46.05
N LEU A 235 -3.23 18.21 -47.24
CA LEU A 235 -2.20 18.31 -48.27
C LEU A 235 -2.74 19.26 -49.33
N GLY A 236 -2.22 20.50 -49.36
CA GLY A 236 -2.18 21.28 -50.60
C GLY A 236 -0.99 20.76 -51.44
N VAL A 237 -0.82 21.07 -52.72
CA VAL A 237 -1.17 22.24 -53.54
C VAL A 237 -0.78 21.85 -55.01
N PRO A 238 -0.81 22.72 -56.06
CA PRO A 238 -1.90 23.48 -56.70
C PRO A 238 -2.02 23.19 -58.23
N THR A 239 -3.04 23.83 -58.85
CA THR A 239 -3.10 24.37 -60.25
C THR A 239 -3.10 23.37 -61.43
N PHE A 240 -3.95 23.47 -62.46
CA PHE A 240 -4.32 24.62 -63.29
C PHE A 240 -5.75 24.49 -63.89
N PHE A 241 -6.30 25.65 -64.26
CA PHE A 241 -7.52 25.88 -65.06
C PHE A 241 -7.45 25.29 -66.48
N ALA A 242 -8.60 24.87 -67.05
CA ALA A 242 -9.31 25.51 -68.18
C ALA A 242 -10.16 24.51 -69.00
N SER A 243 -11.42 24.90 -69.27
CA SER A 243 -12.30 24.73 -70.47
C SER A 243 -12.06 23.53 -71.42
N THR A 244 -13.10 22.82 -71.89
CA THR A 244 -14.34 23.28 -72.55
C THR A 244 -15.47 22.27 -72.34
#